data_AF-A0A925M761-F1
#
_entry.id   AF-A0A925M761-F1
#
_cell.length_a   1.000
_cell.length_b   1.000
_cell.length_c   1.000
_cell.angle_alpha   90.00
_cell.angle_beta   90.00
_cell.angle_gamma   90.00
#
_symmetry.space_group_name_H-M   'P 1'
#
loop_
_entity.id
_entity.type
_entity.pdbx_description
1 polymer ?
#
loop_
_entity_poly.entity_id
_entity_poly.type
_entity_poly.pdbx_seq_one_letter_code
_entity_poly.pdbx_strand_id
1 'polypeptide(L)'
;MFLRLAEQHRQFVQDLVMNLQALAIVLERQGYLASCYTCGGQMNSASFMVSLADSHLIRFLVSDYGITWTEMRDDRELMKLEGAEAISQLQELANLVKHKIKPSEYRPAVISESFH
;
A
#
# COMPACT_ATOMS: atom_id res chain seq x y z
N MET A 1 5.64 24.50 17.88
CA MET A 1 4.71 23.37 17.76
C MET A 1 4.51 22.96 16.30
N PHE A 2 4.00 23.82 15.43
CA PHE A 2 3.71 23.49 14.02
C PHE A 2 4.93 22.99 13.22
N LEU A 3 6.09 23.64 13.35
CA LEU A 3 7.32 23.20 12.68
C LEU A 3 7.78 21.81 13.14
N ARG A 4 7.57 21.49 14.42
CA ARG A 4 7.89 20.17 14.98
C ARG A 4 6.95 19.11 14.40
N LEU A 5 5.66 19.41 14.27
CA LEU A 5 4.70 18.50 13.65
C LEU A 5 5.05 18.22 12.18
N ALA A 6 5.44 19.25 11.43
CA ALA A 6 5.87 19.09 10.04
C ALA A 6 7.14 18.23 9.93
N GLU A 7 8.12 18.42 10.83
CA GLU A 7 9.34 17.60 10.85
C GLU A 7 9.03 16.14 11.23
N GLN A 8 8.17 15.91 12.22
CA GLN A 8 7.72 14.57 12.58
C GLN A 8 7.00 13.87 11.42
N HIS A 9 6.19 14.60 10.65
CA HIS A 9 5.55 14.06 9.46
C HIS A 9 6.58 13.66 8.39
N ARG A 10 7.61 14.48 8.16
CA ARG A 10 8.70 14.14 7.21
C ARG A 10 9.45 12.87 7.63
N GLN A 11 9.79 12.76 8.91
CA GLN A 11 10.46 11.56 9.45
C GLN A 11 9.57 10.33 9.31
N PHE A 12 8.28 10.45 9.64
CA PHE A 12 7.29 9.39 9.44
C PHE A 12 7.22 8.94 7.98
N VAL A 13 7.20 9.87 7.02
CA VAL A 13 7.19 9.55 5.59
C VAL A 13 8.45 8.77 5.20
N GLN A 14 9.63 9.18 5.67
CA GLN A 14 10.88 8.47 5.39
C GLN A 14 10.85 7.04 5.93
N ASP A 15 10.41 6.85 7.17
CA ASP A 15 10.26 5.53 7.78
C ASP A 15 9.26 4.66 7.00
N LEU A 16 8.14 5.24 6.59
CA LEU A 16 7.13 4.54 5.78
C LEU A 16 7.69 4.13 4.41
N VAL A 17 8.46 4.99 3.75
CA VAL A 17 9.13 4.66 2.48
C VAL A 17 10.07 3.46 2.65
N MET A 18 10.89 3.44 3.70
CA MET A 18 11.77 2.30 3.99
C MET A 18 10.98 1.01 4.24
N ASN A 19 9.88 1.09 4.99
CA ASN A 19 9.00 -0.05 5.24
C ASN A 19 8.34 -0.57 3.96
N LEU A 20 7.91 0.31 3.05
CA LEU A 20 7.33 -0.07 1.76
C LEU A 20 8.34 -0.79 0.86
N GLN A 21 9.60 -0.33 0.84
CA GLN A 21 10.68 -1.00 0.12
C GLN A 21 10.93 -2.42 0.67
N ALA A 22 11.00 -2.56 1.99
CA ALA A 22 11.15 -3.86 2.62
C ALA A 22 9.94 -4.78 2.33
N LEU A 23 8.73 -4.23 2.41
CA LEU A 23 7.49 -4.98 2.14
C LEU A 23 7.45 -5.48 0.69
N ALA A 24 7.84 -4.66 -0.29
CA ALA A 24 7.92 -5.07 -1.70
C ALA A 24 8.86 -6.26 -1.88
N ILE A 25 10.08 -6.18 -1.31
CA ILE A 25 11.06 -7.27 -1.39
C ILE A 25 10.51 -8.58 -0.79
N VAL A 26 9.82 -8.48 0.35
CA VAL A 26 9.27 -9.68 1.01
C VAL A 26 8.11 -10.28 0.21
N LEU A 27 7.22 -9.44 -0.33
CA LEU A 27 6.12 -9.87 -1.19
C LEU A 27 6.63 -10.54 -2.48
N GLU A 28 7.63 -9.96 -3.14
CA GLU A 28 8.27 -10.56 -4.33
C GLU A 28 8.83 -11.95 -4.02
N ARG A 29 9.52 -12.11 -2.87
CA ARG A 29 10.03 -13.41 -2.42
C ARG A 29 8.94 -14.44 -2.13
N GLN A 30 7.70 -14.01 -1.89
CA GLN A 30 6.54 -14.88 -1.70
C GLN A 30 5.75 -15.11 -3.00
N GLY A 31 6.22 -14.59 -4.13
CA GLY A 31 5.61 -14.80 -5.45
C GLY A 31 4.57 -13.75 -5.86
N TYR A 32 4.45 -12.65 -5.11
CA TYR A 32 3.65 -11.50 -5.55
C TYR A 32 4.44 -10.65 -6.55
N LEU A 33 3.76 -10.05 -7.52
CA LEU A 33 4.36 -8.99 -8.33
C LEU A 33 4.27 -7.68 -7.54
N ALA A 34 5.32 -7.35 -6.78
CA ALA A 34 5.35 -6.16 -5.94
C ALA A 34 6.52 -5.24 -6.33
N SER A 35 6.34 -3.93 -6.22
CA SER A 35 7.37 -2.95 -6.50
C SER A 35 7.19 -1.72 -5.61
N CYS A 36 8.29 -1.02 -5.33
CA CYS A 36 8.28 0.24 -4.61
C CYS A 36 9.30 1.20 -5.24
N TYR A 37 8.80 2.31 -5.79
CA TYR A 37 9.64 3.34 -6.42
C TYR A 37 9.62 4.62 -5.60
N THR A 38 10.78 5.21 -5.35
CA THR A 38 10.88 6.55 -4.76
C THR A 38 10.93 7.61 -5.85
N CYS A 39 10.34 8.77 -5.62
CA CYS A 39 10.43 9.90 -6.54
C CYS A 39 11.40 10.95 -5.99
N GLY A 40 12.30 11.47 -6.84
CA GLY A 40 13.14 12.62 -6.51
C GLY A 40 14.43 12.35 -5.72
N GLY A 41 14.93 11.11 -5.68
CA GLY A 41 16.23 10.75 -5.07
C GLY A 41 16.31 10.87 -3.54
N GLN A 42 15.28 11.43 -2.91
CA GLN A 42 15.11 11.51 -1.45
C GLN A 42 13.94 10.63 -1.02
N MET A 43 13.98 10.10 0.22
CA MET A 43 12.92 9.26 0.80
C MET A 43 11.68 10.09 1.22
N ASN A 44 11.29 11.08 0.42
CA ASN A 44 10.19 11.99 0.73
C ASN A 44 8.88 11.55 0.08
N SER A 45 8.93 10.57 -0.82
CA SER A 45 7.75 9.99 -1.44
C SER A 45 8.03 8.60 -1.99
N ALA A 46 6.99 7.78 -2.08
CA ALA A 46 7.04 6.50 -2.77
C ALA A 46 5.71 6.12 -3.41
N SER A 47 5.80 5.35 -4.49
CA SER A 47 4.71 4.58 -5.08
C SER A 47 5.00 3.10 -4.89
N PHE A 48 4.25 2.48 -3.99
CA PHE A 48 4.23 1.04 -3.78
C PHE A 48 3.08 0.42 -4.58
N MET A 49 3.35 -0.68 -5.26
CA MET A 49 2.36 -1.40 -6.06
C MET A 49 2.48 -2.89 -5.83
N VAL A 50 1.36 -3.59 -5.72
CA VAL A 50 1.32 -5.05 -5.67
C VAL A 50 0.17 -5.58 -6.52
N SER A 51 0.46 -6.52 -7.40
CA SER A 51 -0.57 -7.30 -8.09
C SER A 51 -0.93 -8.51 -7.24
N LEU A 52 -2.23 -8.66 -7.02
CA LEU A 52 -2.88 -9.84 -6.48
C LEU A 52 -3.38 -10.70 -7.65
N ALA A 53 -4.16 -11.74 -7.36
CA ALA A 53 -4.84 -12.53 -8.39
C ALA A 53 -5.90 -11.70 -9.16
N ASP A 54 -6.32 -12.21 -10.32
CA ASP A 54 -7.45 -11.69 -11.10
C ASP A 54 -7.33 -10.20 -11.49
N SER A 55 -6.14 -9.79 -11.96
CA SER A 55 -5.85 -8.42 -12.38
C SER A 55 -6.12 -7.36 -11.29
N HIS A 56 -6.17 -7.77 -10.01
CA HIS A 56 -6.39 -6.87 -8.89
C HIS A 56 -5.06 -6.23 -8.48
N LEU A 57 -4.94 -4.93 -8.75
CA LEU A 57 -3.77 -4.12 -8.47
C LEU A 57 -4.04 -3.20 -7.28
N ILE A 58 -3.16 -3.24 -6.29
CA ILE A 58 -3.13 -2.27 -5.20
C ILE A 58 -2.02 -1.26 -5.49
N ARG A 59 -2.32 0.02 -5.30
CA ARG A 59 -1.35 1.11 -5.30
C ARG A 59 -1.43 1.86 -3.97
N PHE A 60 -0.29 2.01 -3.32
CA PHE A 60 -0.13 2.87 -2.14
C PHE A 60 0.84 4.00 -2.46
N LEU A 61 0.38 5.25 -2.32
CA LEU A 61 1.20 6.44 -2.48
C LEU A 61 1.41 7.10 -1.12
N VAL A 62 2.63 7.53 -0.87
CA VAL A 62 3.00 8.36 0.29
C VAL A 62 3.85 9.52 -0.19
N SER A 63 3.58 10.70 0.35
CA SER A 63 4.40 11.90 0.21
C SER A 63 4.20 12.82 1.42
N ASP A 64 4.91 13.94 1.44
CA ASP A 64 4.66 15.04 2.36
C ASP A 64 3.29 15.72 2.14
N TYR A 65 2.66 15.53 0.98
CA TYR A 65 1.31 16.05 0.68
C TYR A 65 0.17 15.13 1.09
N GLY A 66 0.44 13.85 1.35
CA GLY A 66 -0.61 12.91 1.74
C GLY A 66 -0.28 11.45 1.47
N ILE A 67 -1.25 10.61 1.85
CA ILE A 67 -1.18 9.15 1.81
C ILE A 67 -2.45 8.65 1.15
N THR A 68 -2.33 7.80 0.14
CA THR A 68 -3.49 7.22 -0.57
C THR A 68 -3.32 5.74 -0.82
N TRP A 69 -4.40 4.99 -0.71
CA TRP A 69 -4.53 3.60 -1.13
C TRP A 69 -5.55 3.55 -2.26
N THR A 70 -5.22 2.88 -3.36
CA THR A 70 -6.10 2.69 -4.51
C THR A 70 -6.10 1.23 -4.91
N GLU A 71 -7.29 0.67 -5.07
CA GLU A 71 -7.49 -0.66 -5.64
C GLU A 71 -8.07 -0.54 -7.03
N MET A 72 -7.48 -1.28 -7.96
CA MET A 72 -7.92 -1.37 -9.34
C MET A 72 -8.13 -2.83 -9.72
N ARG A 73 -9.14 -3.12 -10.51
CA ARG A 73 -9.33 -4.42 -11.17
C ARG A 73 -9.78 -4.18 -12.60
N ASP A 74 -9.12 -4.86 -13.55
CA ASP A 74 -9.39 -4.70 -14.98
C ASP A 74 -9.46 -3.22 -15.39
N ASP A 75 -8.47 -2.44 -14.93
CA ASP A 75 -8.32 -0.99 -15.13
C ASP A 75 -9.44 -0.10 -14.54
N ARG A 76 -10.32 -0.66 -13.71
CA ARG A 76 -11.36 0.09 -12.98
C ARG A 76 -10.94 0.32 -11.53
N GLU A 77 -10.98 1.57 -11.08
CA GLU A 77 -10.84 1.91 -9.67
C GLU A 77 -12.03 1.33 -8.89
N LEU A 78 -11.75 0.45 -7.93
CA LEU A 78 -12.74 -0.15 -7.04
C LEU A 78 -12.92 0.67 -5.77
N MET A 79 -11.80 1.20 -5.25
CA MET A 79 -11.76 1.91 -3.99
C MET A 79 -10.56 2.84 -3.95
N LYS A 80 -10.76 4.00 -3.33
CA LYS A 80 -9.70 4.93 -2.95
C LYS A 80 -9.89 5.35 -1.49
N LEU A 81 -8.85 5.18 -0.69
CA LEU A 81 -8.80 5.59 0.72
C LEU A 81 -7.64 6.56 0.93
N GLU A 82 -7.77 7.44 1.92
CA GLU A 82 -6.78 8.46 2.22
C GLU A 82 -6.41 8.45 3.71
N GLY A 83 -5.20 8.91 4.03
CA GLY A 83 -4.74 9.07 5.41
C GLY A 83 -4.76 7.79 6.24
N ALA A 84 -5.47 7.80 7.37
CA ALA A 84 -5.46 6.70 8.33
C ALA A 84 -6.07 5.40 7.77
N GLU A 85 -7.10 5.49 6.92
CA GLU A 85 -7.73 4.31 6.32
C GLU A 85 -6.79 3.61 5.33
N ALA A 86 -6.02 4.39 4.55
CA ALA A 86 -4.98 3.86 3.68
C ALA A 86 -3.89 3.12 4.48
N ILE A 87 -3.48 3.67 5.63
CA ILE A 87 -2.51 3.01 6.53
C ILE A 87 -3.06 1.71 7.10
N SER A 88 -4.33 1.67 7.48
CA SER A 88 -4.98 0.45 7.95
C SER A 88 -4.99 -0.65 6.88
N GLN A 89 -5.30 -0.33 5.61
CA GLN A 89 -5.23 -1.33 4.54
C GLN A 89 -3.80 -1.81 4.26
N LEU A 90 -2.80 -0.93 4.35
CA LEU A 90 -1.41 -1.33 4.24
C LEU A 90 -1.00 -2.33 5.34
N GLN A 91 -1.53 -2.16 6.55
CA GLN A 91 -1.29 -3.11 7.64
C GLN A 91 -1.92 -4.48 7.35
N GLU A 92 -3.12 -4.53 6.77
CA GLU A 92 -3.74 -5.79 6.36
C GLU A 92 -2.95 -6.50 5.25
N LEU A 93 -2.46 -5.73 4.27
CA LEU A 93 -1.57 -6.28 3.24
C LEU A 93 -0.29 -6.88 3.84
N ALA A 94 0.32 -6.18 4.81
CA ALA A 94 1.49 -6.69 5.52
C ALA A 94 1.17 -7.94 6.35
N ASN A 95 -0.08 -8.14 6.78
CA ASN A 95 -0.49 -9.36 7.47
C ASN A 95 -0.56 -10.58 6.54
N LEU A 96 -0.84 -10.40 5.23
CA LEU A 96 -0.79 -11.49 4.25
C LEU A 96 0.59 -12.17 4.25
N VAL A 97 1.63 -11.34 4.30
CA VAL A 97 3.03 -11.78 4.35
C VAL A 97 3.30 -12.62 5.60
N LYS A 98 2.80 -12.16 6.76
CA LYS A 98 2.98 -12.86 8.04
C LYS A 98 2.31 -14.23 8.03
N HIS A 99 1.13 -14.33 7.43
CA HIS A 99 0.35 -15.57 7.36
C HIS A 99 0.69 -16.45 6.14
N LYS A 100 1.63 -16.02 5.29
CA LYS A 100 2.06 -16.74 4.07
C LYS A 100 0.88 -17.09 3.14
N ILE A 101 -0.10 -16.19 3.07
CA ILE A 101 -1.22 -16.32 2.15
C ILE A 101 -0.67 -16.17 0.74
N LYS A 102 -1.07 -17.05 -0.18
CA LYS A 102 -0.65 -16.95 -1.59
C LYS A 102 -1.47 -15.91 -2.34
N PRO A 103 -0.96 -15.32 -3.44
CA PRO A 103 -1.72 -14.37 -4.25
C PRO A 103 -3.11 -14.88 -4.69
N SER A 104 -3.21 -16.18 -5.01
CA SER A 104 -4.44 -16.85 -5.42
C SER A 104 -5.45 -17.08 -4.28
N GLU A 105 -5.02 -16.96 -3.03
CA GLU A 105 -5.84 -17.19 -1.84
C GLU A 105 -6.36 -15.88 -1.24
N TYR A 106 -5.86 -14.74 -1.73
CA TYR A 106 -6.31 -13.44 -1.28
C TYR A 106 -7.77 -13.22 -1.65
N ARG A 107 -8.59 -12.92 -0.64
CA ARG A 107 -9.98 -12.50 -0.82
C ARG A 107 -10.11 -11.08 -0.27
N PRO A 108 -10.24 -10.06 -1.12
CA PRO A 108 -10.46 -8.70 -0.64
C PRO A 108 -11.77 -8.64 0.15
N ALA A 109 -11.75 -7.91 1.25
CA ALA A 109 -12.89 -7.81 2.15
C ALA A 109 -13.98 -6.85 1.65
N VAL A 110 -14.19 -6.64 0.33
CA VAL A 110 -15.37 -5.91 -0.17
C VAL A 110 -15.74 -6.38 -1.58
N ILE A 111 -16.61 -7.39 -1.68
CA ILE A 111 -17.88 -7.37 -2.45
C ILE A 111 -18.83 -8.30 -1.68
N SER A 112 -19.42 -7.80 -0.60
CA SER A 112 -20.68 -8.32 -0.08
C SER A 112 -21.77 -7.30 -0.41
N GLU A 113 -22.06 -7.14 -1.70
CA GLU A 113 -23.31 -6.51 -2.11
C GLU A 113 -24.39 -7.61 -2.14
N SER A 114 -25.30 -7.51 -1.16
CA SER A 114 -26.74 -7.49 -1.41
C SER A 114 -27.31 -8.58 -2.34
N PHE A 115 -27.54 -9.78 -1.81
CA PHE A 115 -28.64 -10.63 -2.25
C PHE A 115 -29.49 -11.06 -1.06
N HIS A 116 -30.41 -10.18 -0.63
CA HIS A 116 -31.78 -10.49 -0.21
C HIS A 116 -32.59 -9.18 -0.11
#